data_AF-A0A914VXR2-F1
#
_entry.id   AF-A0A914VXR2-F1
#
_cell.length_a   1.000
_cell.length_b   1.000
_cell.length_c   1.000
_cell.angle_alpha   90.00
_cell.angle_beta   90.00
_cell.angle_gamma   90.00
#
_symmetry.space_group_name_H-M   'P 1'
#
loop_
_entity.id
_entity.type
_entity.pdbx_description
1 polymer ?
#
loop_
_entity_poly.entity_id
_entity_poly.type
_entity_poly.pdbx_seq_one_letter_code
_entity_poly.pdbx_strand_id
1 'polypeptide(L)'
;MNFTGPCDYIFSMAVTLLLKGPIAFTVYGQVWALAAMAVERCYATYSYHDYEESDSTLGKLLIGIQWLIVALWIYIATSGMDLSEMKAYPALASPKTSGTLSTLLFILAGVEVTAFSVFLGLLFYNRRKRTQLDTAPLTEKYQISENIRATQLMLPMVFTHFCCFMPTLIGLPFYMKFIDPTVDQRRYIVYLETINSSSYYCVLLPIVLFWRHKVLRHNLRKVLRRNIVSPEEPLNQQQVRHFQLLEEIWNGPLR
;
A
#
# COMPACT_ATOMS: atom_id res chain seq x y z
N MET A 1 -9.97 10.19 38.17
CA MET A 1 -10.12 9.26 39.31
C MET A 1 -8.85 9.28 40.14
N ASN A 2 -8.97 9.12 41.47
CA ASN A 2 -7.84 8.76 42.32
C ASN A 2 -7.63 7.24 42.22
N PHE A 3 -6.60 6.83 41.48
CA PHE A 3 -6.13 5.46 41.40
C PHE A 3 -5.53 5.08 42.76
N THR A 4 -6.27 4.34 43.58
CA THR A 4 -5.89 4.02 44.97
C THR A 4 -5.66 2.53 45.21
N GLY A 5 -5.88 1.69 44.19
CA GLY A 5 -5.57 0.27 44.25
C GLY A 5 -4.07 0.02 44.10
N PRO A 6 -3.42 -0.74 45.00
CA PRO A 6 -1.99 -1.08 44.88
C PRO A 6 -1.65 -1.96 43.66
N CYS A 7 -2.65 -2.36 42.86
CA CYS A 7 -2.52 -3.19 41.66
C CYS A 7 -2.80 -2.44 40.35
N ASP A 8 -3.10 -1.14 40.40
CA ASP A 8 -3.36 -0.36 39.18
C ASP A 8 -2.03 0.00 38.49
N TYR A 9 -1.79 -0.59 37.32
CA TYR A 9 -0.64 -0.23 36.49
C TYR A 9 -0.88 1.14 35.86
N ILE A 10 -0.26 2.17 36.43
CA ILE A 10 -0.32 3.54 35.93
C ILE A 10 0.89 3.78 35.04
N PHE A 11 0.65 4.11 33.77
CA PHE A 11 1.70 4.52 32.84
C PHE A 11 1.70 6.04 32.71
N SER A 12 2.90 6.63 32.72
CA SER A 12 3.05 8.02 32.30
C SER A 12 2.86 8.12 30.80
N MET A 13 2.39 9.29 30.36
CA MET A 13 2.23 9.58 28.94
C MET A 13 3.56 9.53 28.18
N ALA A 14 4.67 9.87 28.84
CA ALA A 14 6.02 9.73 28.28
C ALA A 14 6.38 8.27 27.96
N VAL A 15 6.11 7.32 28.87
CA VAL A 15 6.34 5.89 28.63
C VAL A 15 5.41 5.37 27.52
N THR A 16 4.17 5.84 27.49
CA THR A 16 3.21 5.51 26.43
C THR A 16 3.72 5.97 25.06
N LEU A 17 4.23 7.20 24.96
CA LEU A 17 4.77 7.74 23.73
C LEU A 17 6.03 6.98 23.28
N LEU A 18 6.89 6.59 24.21
CA LEU A 18 8.08 5.79 23.89
C LEU A 18 7.73 4.41 23.33
N LEU A 19 6.71 3.75 23.89
CA LEU A 19 6.29 2.41 23.46
C LEU A 19 5.46 2.43 22.17
N LYS A 20 4.48 3.34 22.09
CA LYS A 20 3.48 3.35 21.01
C LYS A 20 3.82 4.37 19.91
N GLY A 21 4.71 5.32 20.15
CA GLY A 21 5.17 6.31 19.17
C GLY A 21 5.81 5.67 17.94
N PRO A 22 6.75 4.71 18.07
CA PRO A 22 7.31 4.00 16.93
C PRO A 22 6.25 3.22 16.13
N ILE A 23 5.25 2.65 16.81
CA ILE A 23 4.14 1.94 16.16
C ILE A 23 3.26 2.93 15.39
N ALA A 24 2.92 4.08 15.99
CA ALA A 24 2.17 5.13 15.30
C ALA A 24 2.94 5.66 14.09
N PHE A 25 4.26 5.85 14.23
CA PHE A 25 5.14 6.26 13.13
C PHE A 25 5.06 5.29 11.96
N THR A 26 5.17 3.99 12.21
CA THR A 26 5.13 2.99 11.13
C THR A 26 3.75 2.86 10.52
N VAL A 27 2.67 2.92 11.30
CA VAL A 27 1.29 2.89 10.79
C VAL A 27 1.02 4.09 9.87
N TYR A 28 1.35 5.31 10.31
CA TYR A 28 1.17 6.52 9.49
C TYR A 28 2.08 6.47 8.26
N GLY A 29 3.33 6.04 8.45
CA GLY A 29 4.30 5.87 7.38
C GLY A 29 3.84 4.90 6.30
N GLN A 30 3.18 3.80 6.64
CA GLN A 30 2.69 2.81 5.67
C GLN A 30 1.56 3.36 4.80
N VAL A 31 0.60 4.09 5.38
CA VAL A 31 -0.48 4.74 4.60
C VAL A 31 0.10 5.78 3.62
N TRP A 32 1.04 6.62 4.09
CA TRP A 32 1.70 7.60 3.22
C TRP A 32 2.61 6.94 2.17
N ALA A 33 3.25 5.82 2.49
CA ALA A 33 4.00 5.03 1.51
C ALA A 33 3.08 4.52 0.39
N LEU A 34 1.89 4.03 0.76
CA LEU A 34 0.90 3.56 -0.19
C LEU A 34 0.43 4.68 -1.12
N ALA A 35 0.20 5.88 -0.58
CA ALA A 35 -0.12 7.06 -1.38
C ALA A 35 1.02 7.44 -2.33
N ALA A 36 2.27 7.45 -1.85
CA ALA A 36 3.44 7.75 -2.68
C ALA A 36 3.61 6.72 -3.81
N MET A 37 3.40 5.42 -3.53
CA MET A 37 3.39 4.37 -4.56
C MET A 37 2.26 4.59 -5.57
N ALA A 38 1.06 5.00 -5.13
CA ALA A 38 -0.03 5.30 -6.06
C ALA A 38 0.31 6.48 -6.99
N VAL A 39 0.94 7.53 -6.46
CA VAL A 39 1.40 8.69 -7.26
C VAL A 39 2.46 8.27 -8.28
N GLU A 40 3.44 7.47 -7.87
CA GLU A 40 4.48 6.96 -8.75
C GLU A 40 3.90 6.07 -9.86
N ARG A 41 2.92 5.21 -9.54
CA ARG A 41 2.21 4.39 -10.55
C ARG A 41 1.35 5.23 -11.50
N CYS A 42 0.74 6.33 -11.03
CA CYS A 42 0.06 7.29 -11.89
C CYS A 42 1.04 7.92 -12.87
N TYR A 43 2.17 8.42 -12.36
CA TYR A 43 3.20 9.04 -13.19
C TYR A 43 3.74 8.07 -14.24
N ALA A 44 4.09 6.83 -13.85
CA ALA A 44 4.53 5.78 -14.77
C ALA A 44 3.48 5.40 -15.82
N THR A 45 2.19 5.58 -15.52
CA THR A 45 1.09 5.29 -16.46
C THR A 45 0.87 6.43 -17.46
N TYR A 46 0.91 7.69 -17.01
CA TYR A 46 0.65 8.85 -17.86
C TYR A 46 1.87 9.30 -18.67
N SER A 47 3.06 9.24 -18.07
CA SER A 47 4.32 9.66 -18.68
C SER A 47 5.17 8.48 -19.13
N TYR A 48 4.57 7.46 -19.75
CA TYR A 48 5.25 6.21 -20.11
C TYR A 48 6.46 6.40 -21.04
N HIS A 49 6.45 7.45 -21.88
CA HIS A 49 7.55 7.76 -22.80
C HIS A 49 8.78 8.28 -22.06
N ASP A 50 8.58 9.23 -21.15
CA ASP A 50 9.67 9.91 -20.44
C ASP A 50 10.09 9.17 -19.16
N TYR A 51 9.27 8.21 -18.70
CA TYR A 51 9.50 7.48 -17.45
C TYR A 51 10.74 6.58 -17.50
N GLU A 52 11.05 5.96 -18.64
CA GLU A 52 12.26 5.12 -18.79
C GLU A 52 13.55 5.94 -18.84
N GLU A 53 13.48 7.17 -19.37
CA GLU A 53 14.61 8.10 -19.38
C GLU A 53 14.74 8.85 -18.04
N SER A 54 13.65 8.90 -17.26
CA SER A 54 13.61 9.53 -15.95
C SER A 54 14.41 8.71 -14.95
N ASP A 55 15.45 9.35 -14.42
CA ASP A 55 16.29 8.77 -13.40
C ASP A 55 15.50 8.50 -12.10
N SER A 56 16.07 7.68 -11.20
CA SER A 56 15.47 7.30 -9.90
C SER A 56 15.16 8.46 -8.93
N THR A 57 15.29 9.70 -9.39
CA THR A 57 15.09 10.97 -8.70
C THR A 57 13.67 11.13 -8.15
N LEU A 58 12.63 10.78 -8.92
CA LEU A 58 11.25 10.91 -8.46
C LEU A 58 10.98 10.05 -7.22
N GLY A 59 11.45 8.79 -7.24
CA GLY A 59 11.32 7.88 -6.10
C GLY A 59 12.03 8.42 -4.85
N LYS A 60 13.26 8.92 -5.00
CA LYS A 60 14.03 9.53 -3.91
C LYS A 60 13.33 10.77 -3.32
N LEU A 61 12.77 11.62 -4.19
CA LEU A 61 12.02 12.80 -3.78
C LEU A 61 10.76 12.43 -3.00
N LEU A 62 9.98 11.46 -3.50
CA LEU A 62 8.76 10.98 -2.83
C LEU A 62 9.05 10.39 -1.44
N ILE A 63 10.15 9.65 -1.30
CA ILE A 63 10.61 9.15 0.02
C ILE A 63 10.91 10.33 0.95
N GLY A 64 11.68 11.32 0.50
CA GLY A 64 12.00 12.50 1.31
C GLY A 64 10.75 13.25 1.79
N ILE A 65 9.80 13.48 0.88
CA ILE A 65 8.50 14.11 1.18
C ILE A 65 7.71 13.26 2.18
N GLN A 66 7.68 11.94 2.03
CA GLN A 66 6.98 11.04 2.92
C GLN A 66 7.49 11.15 4.37
N TRP A 67 8.81 11.16 4.59
CA TRP A 67 9.38 11.32 5.93
C TRP A 67 8.97 12.64 6.57
N LEU A 68 8.96 13.74 5.81
CA LEU A 68 8.53 15.05 6.29
C LEU A 68 7.04 15.06 6.66
N ILE A 69 6.18 14.45 5.83
CA ILE A 69 4.74 14.35 6.10
C ILE A 69 4.49 13.56 7.38
N VAL A 70 5.15 12.41 7.55
CA VAL A 70 4.98 11.56 8.76
C VAL A 70 5.48 12.27 10.01
N ALA A 71 6.64 12.93 9.95
CA ALA A 71 7.17 13.72 11.06
C ALA A 71 6.21 14.84 11.48
N LEU A 72 5.66 15.58 10.50
CA LEU A 72 4.64 16.59 10.73
C LEU A 72 3.37 15.98 11.34
N TRP A 73 2.94 14.81 10.85
CA TRP A 73 1.76 14.11 11.35
C TRP A 73 1.88 13.79 12.84
N ILE A 74 3.03 13.26 13.25
CA ILE A 74 3.30 12.92 14.64
C ILE A 74 3.41 14.16 15.50
N TYR A 75 4.07 15.21 15.00
CA TYR A 75 4.13 16.48 15.70
C TYR A 75 2.73 17.02 16.00
N ILE A 76 1.83 17.07 15.01
CA ILE A 76 0.44 17.51 15.19
C ILE A 76 -0.32 16.58 16.14
N ALA A 77 -0.11 15.26 16.05
CA ALA A 77 -0.76 14.29 16.94
C ALA A 77 -0.31 14.44 18.41
N THR A 78 0.91 14.93 18.63
CA THR A 78 1.54 14.97 19.96
C THR A 78 1.61 16.35 20.61
N SER A 79 1.44 17.43 19.84
CA SER A 79 1.65 18.82 20.30
C SER A 79 0.75 19.27 21.45
N GLY A 80 -0.38 18.59 21.68
CA GLY A 80 -1.32 18.90 22.76
C GLY A 80 -1.25 17.96 23.98
N MET A 81 -0.28 17.04 24.01
CA MET A 81 -0.20 16.00 25.05
C MET A 81 0.55 16.49 26.28
N ASP A 82 -0.01 16.25 27.46
CA ASP A 82 0.67 16.48 28.73
C ASP A 82 1.49 15.23 29.10
N LEU A 83 2.81 15.35 29.09
CA LEU A 83 3.73 14.22 29.34
C LEU A 83 3.65 13.71 30.79
N SER A 84 3.15 14.53 31.71
CA SER A 84 2.96 14.18 33.12
C SER A 84 1.62 13.48 33.39
N GLU A 85 0.74 13.42 32.39
CA GLU A 85 -0.56 12.74 32.51
C GLU A 85 -0.37 11.24 32.77
N MET A 86 -1.11 10.74 33.75
CA MET A 86 -1.07 9.35 34.20
C MET A 86 -2.32 8.62 33.70
N LYS A 87 -2.11 7.48 33.03
CA LYS A 87 -3.19 6.68 32.44
C LYS A 87 -3.08 5.22 32.87
N ALA A 88 -4.22 4.61 33.19
CA ALA A 88 -4.31 3.18 33.48
C ALA A 88 -4.16 2.29 32.22
N TYR A 89 -4.17 2.88 31.02
CA TYR A 89 -3.94 2.18 29.77
C TYR A 89 -3.09 3.05 28.83
N PRO A 90 -2.03 2.49 28.20
CA PRO A 90 -1.10 3.25 27.35
C PRO A 90 -1.71 3.53 25.97
N ALA A 91 -2.75 4.37 25.94
CA ALA A 91 -3.32 4.93 24.72
C ALA A 91 -2.71 6.30 24.40
N LEU A 92 -2.40 6.53 23.12
CA LEU A 92 -1.98 7.86 22.62
C LEU A 92 -3.09 8.91 22.78
N ALA A 93 -4.35 8.51 22.82
CA ALA A 93 -5.46 9.44 23.01
C ALA A 93 -5.47 9.99 24.45
N SER A 94 -5.36 11.30 24.59
CA SER A 94 -5.66 12.06 25.82
C SER A 94 -7.02 12.75 25.64
N PRO A 95 -7.78 13.06 26.71
CA PRO A 95 -9.01 13.85 26.58
C PRO A 95 -8.82 15.17 25.81
N LYS A 96 -7.63 15.77 25.89
CA LYS A 96 -7.28 17.00 25.16
C LYS A 96 -6.94 16.77 23.68
N THR A 97 -6.45 15.58 23.31
CA THR A 97 -5.94 15.28 21.95
C THR A 97 -6.81 14.30 21.16
N SER A 98 -7.81 13.70 21.78
CA SER A 98 -8.69 12.68 21.16
C SER A 98 -9.38 13.20 19.89
N GLY A 99 -9.85 14.45 19.88
CA GLY A 99 -10.47 15.07 18.71
C GLY A 99 -9.50 15.24 17.53
N THR A 100 -8.29 15.71 17.81
CA THR A 100 -7.22 15.85 16.81
C THR A 100 -6.82 14.49 16.25
N LEU A 101 -6.54 13.52 17.13
CA LEU A 101 -6.20 12.15 16.73
C LEU A 101 -7.31 11.52 15.87
N SER A 102 -8.57 11.72 16.25
CA SER A 102 -9.71 11.17 15.50
C SER A 102 -9.79 11.76 14.10
N THR A 103 -9.57 13.07 13.97
CA THR A 103 -9.57 13.77 12.68
C THR A 103 -8.41 13.28 11.80
N LEU A 104 -7.21 13.13 12.36
CA LEU A 104 -6.04 12.63 11.64
C LEU A 104 -6.25 11.19 11.14
N LEU A 105 -6.88 10.32 11.94
CA LEU A 105 -7.18 8.95 11.53
C LEU A 105 -8.22 8.89 10.40
N PHE A 106 -9.26 9.74 10.42
CA PHE A 106 -10.19 9.85 9.30
C PHE A 106 -9.53 10.37 8.02
N ILE A 107 -8.60 11.31 8.12
CA ILE A 107 -7.85 11.77 6.95
C ILE A 107 -7.01 10.62 6.36
N LEU A 108 -6.33 9.84 7.20
CA LEU A 108 -5.60 8.65 6.77
C LEU A 108 -6.51 7.59 6.13
N ALA A 109 -7.73 7.39 6.66
CA ALA A 109 -8.72 6.53 6.02
C ALA A 109 -9.08 7.04 4.62
N GLY A 110 -9.26 8.35 4.45
CA GLY A 110 -9.48 8.97 3.14
C GLY A 110 -8.34 8.70 2.17
N VAL A 111 -7.09 8.92 2.60
CA VAL A 111 -5.88 8.65 1.81
C VAL A 111 -5.82 7.19 1.38
N GLU A 112 -6.10 6.26 2.28
CA GLU A 112 -6.09 4.82 2.04
C GLU A 112 -7.17 4.42 1.00
N VAL A 113 -8.40 4.93 1.12
CA VAL A 113 -9.47 4.73 0.13
C VAL A 113 -9.09 5.30 -1.23
N THR A 114 -8.52 6.50 -1.27
CA THR A 114 -8.08 7.14 -2.51
C THR A 114 -6.98 6.32 -3.18
N ALA A 115 -5.95 5.91 -2.43
CA ALA A 115 -4.87 5.10 -2.97
C ALA A 115 -5.39 3.77 -3.53
N PHE A 116 -6.22 3.04 -2.78
CA PHE A 116 -6.84 1.79 -3.25
C PHE A 116 -7.65 1.99 -4.54
N SER A 117 -8.45 3.05 -4.59
CA SER A 117 -9.25 3.40 -5.77
C SER A 117 -8.39 3.74 -6.98
N VAL A 118 -7.27 4.46 -6.77
CA VAL A 118 -6.29 4.77 -7.83
C VAL A 118 -5.68 3.48 -8.39
N PHE A 119 -5.26 2.53 -7.54
CA PHE A 119 -4.72 1.25 -8.01
C PHE A 119 -5.72 0.46 -8.87
N LEU A 120 -7.00 0.43 -8.47
CA LEU A 120 -8.05 -0.20 -9.27
C LEU A 120 -8.33 0.55 -10.58
N GLY A 121 -8.41 1.87 -10.52
CA GLY A 121 -8.61 2.75 -11.66
C GLY A 121 -7.49 2.61 -12.70
N LEU A 122 -6.23 2.64 -12.26
CA LEU A 122 -5.06 2.43 -13.13
C LEU A 122 -5.07 1.05 -13.78
N LEU A 123 -5.45 0.00 -13.04
CA LEU A 123 -5.55 -1.34 -13.61
C LEU A 123 -6.61 -1.41 -14.73
N PHE A 124 -7.78 -0.82 -14.50
CA PHE A 124 -8.84 -0.78 -15.50
C PHE A 124 -8.45 0.06 -16.71
N TYR A 125 -7.92 1.26 -16.46
CA TYR A 125 -7.44 2.18 -17.49
C TYR A 125 -6.38 1.52 -18.37
N ASN A 126 -5.34 0.92 -17.78
CA ASN A 126 -4.26 0.29 -18.54
C ASN A 126 -4.75 -0.93 -19.34
N ARG A 127 -5.67 -1.73 -18.79
CA ARG A 127 -6.28 -2.85 -19.54
C ARG A 127 -7.08 -2.37 -20.74
N ARG A 128 -7.89 -1.31 -20.57
CA ARG A 128 -8.66 -0.71 -21.66
C ARG A 128 -7.73 -0.11 -22.71
N LYS A 129 -6.72 0.65 -22.30
CA LYS A 129 -5.73 1.22 -23.22
C LYS A 129 -5.03 0.12 -24.02
N ARG A 130 -4.64 -0.98 -23.37
CA ARG A 130 -4.04 -2.15 -24.05
C ARG A 130 -4.90 -2.73 -25.17
N THR A 131 -6.22 -2.81 -24.99
CA THR A 131 -7.14 -3.32 -26.03
C THR A 131 -7.34 -2.37 -27.20
N GLN A 132 -6.97 -1.09 -27.07
CA GLN A 132 -7.14 -0.08 -28.11
C GLN A 132 -5.88 0.12 -28.96
N LEU A 133 -4.79 -0.58 -28.64
CA LEU A 133 -3.46 -0.31 -29.19
C LEU A 133 -3.08 -1.26 -30.34
N ASP A 134 -4.02 -1.84 -31.08
CA ASP A 134 -3.72 -2.86 -32.11
C ASP A 134 -2.66 -2.41 -33.13
N THR A 135 -2.67 -1.13 -33.53
CA THR A 135 -1.72 -0.53 -34.49
C THR A 135 -0.56 0.24 -33.86
N ALA A 136 -0.50 0.33 -32.53
CA ALA A 136 0.52 1.11 -31.82
C ALA A 136 1.92 0.46 -31.88
N PRO A 137 3.00 1.28 -31.74
CA PRO A 137 4.37 0.78 -31.70
C PRO A 137 4.58 -0.25 -30.58
N LEU A 138 5.52 -1.18 -30.81
CA LEU A 138 5.85 -2.27 -29.89
C LEU A 138 6.24 -1.77 -28.49
N THR A 139 6.96 -0.65 -28.42
CA THR A 139 7.40 -0.02 -27.16
C THR A 139 6.23 0.37 -26.28
N GLU A 140 5.21 1.06 -26.83
CA GLU A 140 4.04 1.48 -26.06
C GLU A 140 3.23 0.28 -25.53
N LYS A 141 3.07 -0.76 -26.36
CA LYS A 141 2.43 -2.02 -25.95
C LYS A 141 3.18 -2.69 -24.81
N TYR A 142 4.51 -2.72 -24.90
CA TYR A 142 5.38 -3.30 -23.88
C TYR A 142 5.23 -2.56 -22.55
N GLN A 143 5.35 -1.23 -22.55
CA GLN A 143 5.29 -0.41 -21.34
C GLN A 143 3.94 -0.50 -20.63
N ILE A 144 2.83 -0.49 -21.37
CA ILE A 144 1.50 -0.67 -20.78
C ILE A 144 1.34 -2.09 -20.22
N SER A 145 1.85 -3.10 -20.92
CA SER A 145 1.83 -4.49 -20.41
C SER A 145 2.64 -4.63 -19.12
N GLU A 146 3.79 -3.96 -19.04
CA GLU A 146 4.62 -3.89 -17.83
C GLU A 146 3.87 -3.19 -16.68
N ASN A 147 3.28 -2.03 -16.93
CA ASN A 147 2.47 -1.30 -15.95
C ASN A 147 1.29 -2.14 -15.44
N ILE A 148 0.60 -2.87 -16.32
CA ILE A 148 -0.46 -3.82 -15.89
C ILE A 148 0.12 -4.90 -14.98
N ARG A 149 1.26 -5.49 -15.34
CA ARG A 149 1.88 -6.58 -14.56
C ARG A 149 2.36 -6.08 -13.20
N ALA A 150 2.98 -4.90 -13.14
CA ALA A 150 3.44 -4.26 -11.92
C ALA A 150 2.27 -3.94 -10.99
N THR A 151 1.24 -3.25 -11.49
CA THR A 151 0.03 -2.91 -10.73
C THR A 151 -0.69 -4.17 -10.25
N GLN A 152 -0.79 -5.21 -11.08
CA GLN A 152 -1.37 -6.49 -10.64
C GLN A 152 -0.58 -7.13 -9.50
N LEU A 153 0.76 -7.05 -9.54
CA LEU A 153 1.63 -7.60 -8.49
C LEU A 153 1.43 -6.89 -7.15
N MET A 154 1.28 -5.57 -7.20
CA MET A 154 1.04 -4.73 -6.02
C MET A 154 -0.38 -4.89 -5.46
N LEU A 155 -1.38 -5.12 -6.31
CA LEU A 155 -2.79 -5.08 -5.91
C LEU A 155 -3.18 -5.93 -4.68
N PRO A 156 -2.72 -7.19 -4.49
CA PRO A 156 -3.03 -7.95 -3.28
C PRO A 156 -2.40 -7.35 -2.03
N MET A 157 -1.19 -6.79 -2.14
CA MET A 157 -0.56 -6.09 -1.02
C MET A 157 -1.42 -4.89 -0.62
N VAL A 158 -1.84 -4.07 -1.58
CA VAL A 158 -2.73 -2.93 -1.35
C VAL A 158 -4.08 -3.39 -0.77
N PHE A 159 -4.67 -4.46 -1.30
CA PHE A 159 -5.93 -5.00 -0.81
C PHE A 159 -5.81 -5.52 0.63
N THR A 160 -4.75 -6.27 0.95
CA THR A 160 -4.50 -6.75 2.32
C THR A 160 -4.25 -5.58 3.27
N HIS A 161 -3.49 -4.57 2.84
CA HIS A 161 -3.28 -3.35 3.62
C HIS A 161 -4.61 -2.65 3.90
N PHE A 162 -5.42 -2.40 2.87
CA PHE A 162 -6.76 -1.81 2.99
C PHE A 162 -7.64 -2.57 3.98
N CYS A 163 -7.77 -3.90 3.84
CA CYS A 163 -8.58 -4.72 4.73
C CYS A 163 -8.10 -4.72 6.19
N CYS A 164 -6.79 -4.69 6.42
CA CYS A 164 -6.22 -4.69 7.77
C CYS A 164 -6.24 -3.31 8.43
N PHE A 165 -6.10 -2.23 7.66
CA PHE A 165 -5.97 -0.87 8.18
C PHE A 165 -7.34 -0.18 8.33
N MET A 166 -8.28 -0.42 7.42
CA MET A 166 -9.60 0.22 7.44
C MET A 166 -10.35 0.10 8.77
N PRO A 167 -10.45 -1.09 9.42
CA PRO A 167 -11.15 -1.20 10.69
C PRO A 167 -10.53 -0.30 11.77
N THR A 168 -9.20 -0.24 11.84
CA THR A 168 -8.48 0.63 12.78
C THR A 168 -8.66 2.11 12.44
N LEU A 169 -8.53 2.49 11.17
CA LEU A 169 -8.58 3.89 10.73
C LEU A 169 -9.98 4.52 10.83
N ILE A 170 -11.05 3.72 10.71
CA ILE A 170 -12.44 4.20 10.79
C ILE A 170 -13.05 3.90 12.16
N GLY A 171 -12.89 2.67 12.65
CA GLY A 171 -13.56 2.21 13.86
C GLY A 171 -13.06 2.91 15.11
N LEU A 172 -11.75 3.14 15.20
CA LEU A 172 -11.18 3.84 16.36
C LEU A 172 -11.69 5.28 16.51
N PRO A 173 -11.60 6.16 15.50
CA PRO A 173 -12.12 7.52 15.63
C PRO A 173 -13.65 7.56 15.72
N PHE A 174 -14.35 6.59 15.14
CA PHE A 174 -15.80 6.46 15.31
C PHE A 174 -16.15 6.27 16.79
N TYR A 175 -15.50 5.34 17.48
CA TYR A 175 -15.74 5.13 18.90
C TYR A 175 -15.34 6.35 19.72
N MET A 176 -14.15 6.93 19.50
CA MET A 176 -13.69 8.11 20.25
C MET A 176 -14.60 9.33 20.13
N LYS A 177 -15.29 9.49 18.99
CA LYS A 177 -16.13 10.66 18.71
C LYS A 177 -17.58 10.47 19.12
N PHE A 178 -18.12 9.26 19.00
CA PHE A 178 -19.55 8.99 19.21
C PHE A 178 -19.86 8.27 20.52
N ILE A 179 -18.86 7.67 21.18
CA ILE A 179 -19.04 6.96 22.44
C ILE A 179 -18.15 7.62 23.48
N ASP A 180 -18.75 8.17 24.54
CA ASP A 180 -18.01 8.84 25.59
C ASP A 180 -17.12 7.81 26.34
N PRO A 181 -15.78 7.91 26.23
CA PRO A 181 -14.86 6.95 26.84
C PRO A 181 -14.90 6.99 28.37
N THR A 182 -15.54 7.99 28.98
CA THR A 182 -15.66 8.12 30.44
C THR A 182 -16.72 7.19 31.05
N VAL A 183 -17.64 6.65 30.25
CA VAL A 183 -18.79 5.86 30.74
C VAL A 183 -18.41 4.41 31.05
N ASP A 184 -17.53 3.79 30.27
CA ASP A 184 -17.04 2.43 30.53
C ASP A 184 -15.62 2.20 29.94
N GLN A 185 -14.60 2.47 30.76
CA GLN A 185 -13.19 2.34 30.37
C GLN A 185 -12.81 0.88 30.01
N ARG A 186 -13.45 -0.13 30.62
CA ARG A 186 -13.16 -1.54 30.32
C ARG A 186 -13.61 -1.89 28.91
N ARG A 187 -14.83 -1.50 28.54
CA ARG A 187 -15.35 -1.68 27.17
C ARG A 187 -14.51 -0.92 26.16
N TYR A 188 -14.07 0.29 26.50
CA TYR A 188 -13.21 1.10 25.63
C TYR A 188 -11.87 0.39 25.33
N ILE A 189 -11.20 -0.17 26.33
CA ILE A 189 -9.93 -0.88 26.15
C ILE A 189 -10.12 -2.15 25.30
N VAL A 190 -11.16 -2.94 25.61
CA VAL A 190 -11.47 -4.15 24.81
C VAL A 190 -11.75 -3.78 23.35
N TYR A 191 -12.48 -2.68 23.12
CA TYR A 191 -12.76 -2.19 21.79
C TYR A 191 -11.49 -1.76 21.04
N LEU A 192 -10.64 -0.96 21.68
CA LEU A 192 -9.35 -0.50 21.18
C LEU A 192 -8.47 -1.65 20.68
N GLU A 193 -8.35 -2.72 21.48
CA GLU A 193 -7.53 -3.88 21.13
C GLU A 193 -8.19 -4.73 20.03
N THR A 194 -9.52 -4.91 20.09
CA THR A 194 -10.26 -5.71 19.09
C THR A 194 -10.21 -5.06 17.71
N ILE A 195 -10.28 -3.73 17.64
CA ILE A 195 -10.35 -2.99 16.38
C ILE A 195 -8.97 -2.69 15.77
N ASN A 196 -7.90 -2.91 16.53
CA ASN A 196 -6.53 -2.70 16.08
C ASN A 196 -6.04 -3.84 15.16
N SER A 197 -6.76 -4.06 14.06
CA SER A 197 -6.45 -5.07 13.06
C SER A 197 -5.18 -4.79 12.25
N SER A 198 -4.63 -3.58 12.33
CA SER A 198 -3.39 -3.19 11.65
C SER A 198 -2.22 -4.13 11.98
N SER A 199 -2.16 -4.66 13.21
CA SER A 199 -1.12 -5.58 13.67
C SER A 199 -1.11 -6.91 12.89
N TYR A 200 -2.26 -7.35 12.38
CA TYR A 200 -2.35 -8.58 11.57
C TYR A 200 -1.70 -8.44 10.20
N TYR A 201 -1.55 -7.21 9.69
CA TYR A 201 -0.93 -6.95 8.38
C TYR A 201 0.50 -7.50 8.29
N CYS A 202 1.29 -7.38 9.37
CA CYS A 202 2.67 -7.87 9.42
C CYS A 202 2.78 -9.38 9.18
N VAL A 203 1.76 -10.15 9.57
CA VAL A 203 1.70 -11.61 9.38
C VAL A 203 1.04 -11.97 8.06
N LEU A 204 -0.03 -11.26 7.67
CA LEU A 204 -0.78 -11.55 6.46
C LEU A 204 0.00 -11.22 5.19
N LEU A 205 0.76 -10.12 5.17
CA LEU A 205 1.55 -9.70 4.02
C LEU A 205 2.51 -10.79 3.50
N PRO A 206 3.43 -11.36 4.31
CA PRO A 206 4.35 -12.39 3.83
C PRO A 206 3.60 -13.67 3.38
N ILE A 207 2.49 -14.02 4.02
CA ILE A 207 1.66 -15.16 3.60
C ILE A 207 1.09 -14.91 2.19
N VAL A 208 0.51 -13.74 1.97
CA VAL A 208 -0.07 -13.34 0.67
C VAL A 208 1.02 -13.29 -0.41
N LEU A 209 2.18 -12.71 -0.12
CA LEU A 209 3.31 -12.63 -1.05
C LEU A 209 3.87 -14.02 -1.39
N PHE A 210 4.02 -14.89 -0.40
CA PHE A 210 4.52 -16.25 -0.60
C PHE A 210 3.55 -17.10 -1.42
N TRP A 211 2.25 -17.01 -1.12
CA TRP A 211 1.21 -17.68 -1.89
C TRP A 211 1.21 -17.19 -3.34
N ARG A 212 1.27 -15.87 -3.54
CA ARG A 212 1.31 -15.29 -4.88
C ARG A 212 2.56 -15.67 -5.66
N HIS A 213 3.73 -15.69 -5.03
CA HIS A 213 4.96 -16.14 -5.67
C HIS A 213 4.91 -17.62 -6.05
N LYS A 214 4.33 -18.49 -5.21
CA LYS A 214 4.09 -19.90 -5.56
C LYS A 214 3.15 -20.04 -6.75
N VAL A 215 2.04 -19.31 -6.77
CA VAL A 215 1.10 -19.31 -7.89
C VAL A 215 1.78 -18.83 -9.17
N LEU A 216 2.59 -17.77 -9.09
CA LEU A 216 3.38 -17.26 -10.22
C LEU A 216 4.37 -18.32 -10.75
N ARG A 217 5.16 -18.94 -9.87
CA ARG A 217 6.09 -20.01 -10.25
C ARG A 217 5.36 -21.21 -10.87
N HIS A 218 4.22 -21.60 -10.31
CA HIS A 218 3.43 -22.72 -10.82
C HIS A 218 2.87 -22.45 -12.21
N ASN A 219 2.32 -21.25 -12.42
CA ASN A 219 1.79 -20.83 -13.72
C ASN A 219 2.91 -20.75 -14.77
N LEU A 220 4.07 -20.21 -14.39
CA LEU A 220 5.23 -20.13 -15.28
C LEU A 220 5.75 -21.53 -15.64
N ARG A 221 5.83 -22.46 -14.68
CA ARG A 221 6.17 -23.87 -14.94
C ARG A 221 5.16 -24.57 -15.85
N LYS A 222 3.86 -24.28 -15.72
CA LYS A 222 2.82 -24.84 -16.60
C LYS A 222 2.98 -24.34 -18.04
N VAL A 223 3.25 -23.06 -18.25
CA VAL A 223 3.50 -22.48 -19.58
C VAL A 223 4.77 -23.07 -20.19
N LEU A 224 5.87 -23.13 -19.43
CA LEU A 224 7.12 -23.74 -19.90
C LEU A 224 6.91 -25.22 -20.26
N ARG A 225 6.22 -26.00 -19.42
CA ARG A 225 5.90 -27.39 -19.75
C ARG A 225 5.04 -27.52 -21.00
N ARG A 226 4.06 -26.65 -21.21
CA ARG A 226 3.22 -26.67 -22.42
C ARG A 226 4.05 -26.33 -23.68
N ASN A 227 5.00 -25.41 -23.57
CA ASN A 227 5.88 -25.05 -24.68
C ASN A 227 6.99 -26.10 -24.93
N ILE A 228 7.42 -26.84 -23.90
CA ILE A 228 8.42 -27.91 -24.01
C ILE A 228 7.78 -29.24 -24.43
N VAL A 229 6.51 -29.47 -24.08
CA VAL A 229 5.76 -30.71 -24.35
C VAL A 229 4.86 -30.60 -25.59
N SER A 230 4.77 -29.45 -26.26
CA SER A 230 4.37 -29.45 -27.68
C SER A 230 5.51 -30.10 -28.47
N PRO A 231 5.37 -31.37 -28.91
CA PRO A 231 6.32 -31.93 -29.84
C PRO A 231 6.05 -31.23 -31.16
N GLU A 232 6.98 -30.40 -31.65
CA GLU A 232 7.00 -29.88 -33.02
C GLU A 232 5.60 -29.80 -33.66
N GLU A 233 4.71 -28.96 -33.12
CA GLU A 233 3.64 -28.48 -33.99
C GLU A 233 4.40 -27.72 -35.09
N PRO A 234 4.28 -28.14 -36.37
CA PRO A 234 5.09 -27.58 -37.44
C PRO A 234 4.97 -26.07 -37.34
N LEU A 235 6.12 -25.43 -37.14
CA LEU A 235 6.24 -24.00 -36.85
C LEU A 235 5.19 -23.29 -37.70
N ASN A 236 4.19 -22.68 -37.04
CA ASN A 236 3.01 -22.17 -37.73
C ASN A 236 3.52 -21.34 -38.91
N GLN A 237 3.06 -21.62 -40.14
CA GLN A 237 3.69 -21.13 -41.37
C GLN A 237 3.89 -19.60 -41.36
N GLN A 238 3.06 -18.92 -40.58
CA GLN A 238 3.09 -17.50 -40.26
C GLN A 238 4.26 -17.05 -39.37
N GLN A 239 4.68 -17.86 -38.38
CA GLN A 239 5.88 -17.64 -37.56
C GLN A 239 7.16 -17.90 -38.37
N VAL A 240 7.22 -18.96 -39.17
CA VAL A 240 8.35 -19.20 -40.10
C VAL A 240 8.51 -18.01 -41.03
N ARG A 241 7.41 -17.58 -41.66
CA ARG A 241 7.42 -16.38 -42.52
C ARG A 241 7.85 -15.14 -41.77
N HIS A 242 7.43 -14.94 -40.52
CA HIS A 242 7.80 -13.76 -39.75
C HIS A 242 9.32 -13.70 -39.46
N PHE A 243 9.91 -14.84 -39.07
CA PHE A 243 11.36 -14.92 -38.86
C PHE A 243 12.15 -14.80 -40.17
N GLN A 244 11.66 -15.40 -41.27
CA GLN A 244 12.27 -15.23 -42.60
C GLN A 244 12.21 -13.78 -43.09
N LEU A 245 11.11 -13.06 -42.83
CA LEU A 245 10.99 -11.63 -43.17
C LEU A 245 11.97 -10.78 -42.37
N LEU A 246 12.16 -11.08 -41.09
CA LEU A 246 13.14 -10.39 -40.24
C LEU A 246 14.57 -10.68 -40.71
N GLU A 247 14.85 -11.90 -41.14
CA GLU A 247 16.15 -12.30 -41.68
C GLU A 247 16.44 -11.67 -43.04
N GLU A 248 15.43 -11.52 -43.91
CA GLU A 248 15.53 -10.76 -45.17
C GLU A 248 15.72 -9.26 -44.93
N ILE A 249 15.08 -8.68 -43.92
CA ILE A 249 15.29 -7.27 -43.54
C ILE A 249 16.70 -7.07 -42.98
N TRP A 250 17.20 -8.04 -42.23
CA TRP A 250 18.51 -7.98 -41.58
C TRP A 250 19.67 -8.22 -42.56
N ASN A 251 19.50 -9.15 -43.51
CA ASN A 251 20.53 -9.54 -44.49
C ASN A 251 20.34 -8.89 -45.87
N GLY A 252 19.24 -8.17 -46.08
CA GLY A 252 18.99 -7.43 -47.31
C GLY A 252 20.01 -6.31 -47.50
N PRO A 253 20.44 -6.03 -48.74
CA PRO A 253 21.40 -4.98 -48.99
C PRO A 253 20.83 -3.63 -48.53
N LEU A 254 21.55 -2.97 -47.62
CA LEU A 254 21.38 -1.55 -47.33
C LEU A 254 21.45 -0.80 -48.67
N ARG A 255 20.30 -0.31 -49.14
CA ARG A 255 20.25 0.67 -50.23
C ARG A 255 20.64 2.04 -49.69
#